data_AF-R6FAR9-F1
#
_entry.id   AF-R6FAR9-F1
#
_cell.length_a   1.000
_cell.length_b   1.000
_cell.length_c   1.000
_cell.angle_alpha   90.00
_cell.angle_beta   90.00
_cell.angle_gamma   90.00
#
_symmetry.space_group_name_H-M   'P 1'
#
loop_
_entity.id
_entity.type
_entity.pdbx_description
1 polymer ?
#
loop_
_entity_poly.entity_id
_entity_poly.type
_entity_poly.pdbx_seq_one_letter_code
_entity_poly.pdbx_strand_id
1 'polypeptide(L)' 'MADNIEHQDKGKLVANCDQLVVVDNIESLIKVIRGQQVMLDRDLAALYGVETKRLNEQVKRNIKRFPEDFMFQL' A
#
# COMPACT_ATOMS: atom_id res chain seq x y z
N MET A 1 37.43 39.06 8.82
CA MET A 1 37.53 37.59 8.91
C MET A 1 36.23 37.15 9.58
N ALA A 2 35.16 36.98 8.78
CA ALA A 2 34.64 35.69 8.30
C ALA A 2 34.11 34.83 9.47
N ASP A 3 32.86 34.36 9.58
CA ASP A 3 31.62 34.42 8.81
C ASP A 3 30.47 34.02 9.77
N ASN A 4 29.26 34.51 9.51
CA ASN A 4 28.03 34.00 10.13
C ASN A 4 27.74 32.58 9.61
N ILE A 5 27.50 31.59 10.48
CA ILE A 5 26.67 30.41 10.14
C ILE A 5 25.84 30.00 11.36
N GLU A 6 24.55 30.33 11.31
CA GLU A 6 23.47 29.60 11.99
C GLU A 6 23.44 28.15 11.51
N HIS A 7 23.13 27.20 12.39
CA HIS A 7 22.02 26.30 12.07
C HIS A 7 21.46 25.60 13.31
N GLN A 8 20.20 25.93 13.59
CA GLN A 8 19.27 25.14 14.38
C GLN A 8 18.93 23.81 13.68
N ASP A 9 18.41 22.92 14.52
CA ASP A 9 17.48 21.83 14.23
C ASP A 9 18.00 20.60 13.47
N LYS A 10 18.08 19.49 14.22
CA LYS A 10 17.69 18.17 13.70
C LYS A 10 16.95 17.42 14.81
N GLY A 11 15.74 17.87 15.13
CA GLY A 11 14.75 16.93 15.64
C GLY A 11 14.50 15.89 14.55
N LYS A 12 15.03 14.67 14.68
CA LYS A 12 14.57 13.53 13.88
C LYS A 12 13.83 12.54 14.77
N LEU A 13 12.65 12.97 15.22
CA LEU A 13 11.53 12.06 15.37
C LEU A 13 11.06 11.75 13.94
N VAL A 14 11.33 10.55 13.45
CA VAL A 14 10.64 10.05 12.26
C VAL A 14 9.72 8.94 12.72
N ALA A 15 8.61 9.35 13.32
CA ALA A 15 7.43 8.51 13.33
C ALA A 15 7.06 8.31 11.86
N ASN A 16 7.18 7.07 11.38
CA ASN A 16 6.63 6.66 10.09
C ASN A 16 5.11 6.50 10.26
N CYS A 17 4.46 7.56 10.72
CA CYS A 17 3.02 7.68 10.72
C CYS A 17 2.65 8.40 9.43
N ASP A 18 1.85 7.72 8.62
CA ASP A 18 1.15 8.28 7.47
C ASP A 18 2.02 8.58 6.25
N GLN A 19 2.66 7.54 5.70
CA GLN A 19 2.82 7.50 4.25
C GLN A 19 1.43 7.32 3.63
N LEU A 20 0.67 8.41 3.56
CA LEU A 20 -0.52 8.54 2.73
C LEU A 20 -0.05 8.27 1.30
N VAL A 21 -0.25 7.04 0.85
CA VAL A 21 -0.08 6.70 -0.55
C VAL A 21 -1.13 7.53 -1.28
N VAL A 22 -0.71 8.59 -1.96
CA VAL A 22 -1.55 9.30 -2.91
C VAL A 22 -1.71 8.34 -4.08
N VAL A 23 -2.78 7.56 -4.02
CA VAL A 23 -3.11 6.64 -5.10
C VAL A 23 -3.88 7.44 -6.12
N ASP A 24 -3.18 8.00 -7.09
CA ASP A 24 -3.82 8.59 -8.24
C ASP A 24 -4.61 7.47 -8.96
N ASN A 25 -5.94 7.48 -8.82
CA ASN A 25 -6.91 6.68 -9.57
C ASN A 25 -7.13 5.22 -9.14
N ILE A 26 -7.45 4.97 -7.85
CA ILE A 26 -7.93 3.65 -7.37
C ILE A 26 -9.09 3.12 -8.22
N GLU A 27 -10.00 4.00 -8.63
CA GLU A 27 -11.18 3.66 -9.44
C GLU A 27 -10.83 2.95 -10.75
N SER A 28 -9.68 3.27 -11.35
CA SER A 28 -9.21 2.62 -12.59
C SER A 28 -8.80 1.16 -12.38
N LEU A 29 -8.40 0.82 -11.16
CA LEU A 29 -7.95 -0.51 -10.75
C LEU A 29 -9.14 -1.41 -10.36
N ILE A 30 -10.28 -0.82 -9.99
CA ILE A 30 -11.49 -1.55 -9.65
C ILE A 30 -12.20 -2.00 -10.93
N LYS A 31 -12.43 -3.30 -11.04
CA LYS A 31 -13.19 -3.95 -12.12
C LYS A 31 -14.55 -4.40 -11.61
N VAL A 32 -15.58 -4.33 -12.45
CA VAL A 32 -16.90 -4.84 -12.10
C VAL A 32 -17.09 -6.19 -12.79
N ILE A 33 -17.17 -7.26 -12.00
CA ILE A 33 -17.41 -8.62 -12.47
C ILE A 33 -18.71 -9.11 -11.84
N ARG A 34 -19.71 -9.44 -12.67
CA ARG A 34 -21.03 -9.92 -12.22
C ARG A 34 -21.70 -8.99 -11.19
N GLY A 35 -21.49 -7.67 -11.30
CA GLY A 35 -22.02 -6.67 -10.37
C GLY A 35 -21.20 -6.46 -9.11
N GLN A 36 -20.11 -7.20 -8.92
CA GLN A 36 -19.20 -7.04 -7.78
C GLN A 36 -17.96 -6.24 -8.18
N GLN A 37 -17.55 -5.29 -7.33
CA GLN A 37 -16.28 -4.57 -7.47
C GLN A 37 -15.12 -5.47 -7.02
N VAL A 38 -14.14 -5.67 -7.89
CA VAL A 38 -12.99 -6.56 -7.70
C VAL A 38 -11.73 -5.84 -8.13
N MET A 39 -10.65 -5.96 -7.35
CA MET A 39 -9.32 -5.49 -7.73
C MET A 39 -8.40 -6.69 -7.93
N LEU A 40 -7.57 -6.65 -8.97
CA LEU A 40 -6.57 -7.69 -9.21
C LEU A 40 -5.46 -7.63 -8.16
N ASP A 41 -4.93 -8.78 -7.78
CA ASP A 41 -3.81 -8.90 -6.83
C ASP A 41 -2.56 -8.13 -7.28
N ARG A 42 -2.32 -8.06 -8.60
CA ARG A 42 -1.27 -7.23 -9.20
C ARG A 42 -1.44 -5.75 -8.90
N ASP A 43 -2.64 -5.23 -9.10
CA ASP A 43 -2.95 -3.82 -8.90
C ASP A 43 -2.93 -3.48 -7.40
N LEU A 44 -3.44 -4.39 -6.58
CA LEU A 44 -3.37 -4.30 -5.13
C LEU A 44 -1.92 -4.34 -4.62
N ALA A 45 -1.06 -5.17 -5.20
CA ALA A 45 0.35 -5.23 -4.84
C ALA A 45 1.08 -3.92 -5.20
N ALA A 46 0.82 -3.37 -6.39
CA ALA A 46 1.35 -2.08 -6.82
C ALA A 46 0.90 -0.95 -5.89
N LEU A 47 -0.37 -0.98 -5.45
CA LEU A 47 -0.95 -0.03 -4.49
C LEU A 47 -0.19 0.01 -3.16
N TYR A 48 0.15 -1.16 -2.63
CA TYR A 48 0.90 -1.29 -1.38
C TYR A 48 2.42 -1.24 -1.56
N GLY A 49 2.92 -1.04 -2.78
CA GLY A 49 4.34 -1.01 -3.09
C GLY A 49 5.06 -2.34 -2.81
N VAL A 50 4.34 -3.46 -2.89
CA VAL A 50 4.87 -4.81 -2.65
C VAL A 50 4.86 -5.64 -3.92
N GLU A 51 5.68 -6.68 -3.97
CA GLU A 51 5.57 -7.68 -5.03
C GLU A 51 4.30 -8.52 -4.86
N THR A 52 3.62 -8.83 -5.97
CA THR A 52 2.43 -9.70 -5.98
C THR A 52 2.69 -11.06 -5.33
N LYS A 53 3.89 -11.63 -5.52
CA LYS A 53 4.31 -12.86 -4.84
C LYS A 53 4.30 -12.70 -3.32
N ARG A 54 4.82 -11.58 -2.80
CA ARG A 54 4.86 -11.29 -1.36
C ARG A 54 3.46 -11.08 -0.80
N LEU A 55 2.59 -10.39 -1.53
CA LEU A 55 1.19 -10.26 -1.17
C LEU A 55 0.52 -11.64 -1.07
N ASN A 56 0.67 -12.49 -2.08
CA ASN A 56 0.11 -13.84 -2.10
C ASN A 56 0.69 -14.76 -1.00
N GLU A 57 1.97 -14.62 -0.67
CA GLU A 57 2.59 -15.29 0.49
C GLU A 57 1.94 -14.84 1.80
N GLN A 58 1.70 -13.54 1.99
CA GLN A 58 1.08 -13.00 3.20
C GLN A 58 -0.39 -13.44 3.34
N VAL A 59 -1.13 -13.46 2.24
CA VAL A 59 -2.51 -13.96 2.18
C VAL A 59 -2.55 -15.43 2.61
N LYS A 60 -1.68 -16.27 2.04
CA LYS A 60 -1.60 -17.70 2.40
C LYS A 60 -1.24 -17.93 3.87
N ARG A 61 -0.28 -17.15 4.40
CA ARG A 61 0.15 -17.24 5.81
C ARG A 61 -0.93 -16.78 6.78
N ASN A 62 -1.73 -15.79 6.38
CA ASN A 62 -2.72 -15.15 7.21
C ASN A 62 -4.15 -15.41 6.73
N ILE A 63 -4.44 -16.57 6.14
CA ILE A 63 -5.73 -16.86 5.50
C ILE A 63 -6.93 -16.63 6.43
N LYS A 64 -6.75 -16.84 7.75
CA LYS A 64 -7.77 -16.54 8.77
C LYS A 64 -8.21 -15.07 8.83
N ARG A 65 -7.40 -14.15 8.28
CA ARG A 65 -7.70 -12.71 8.18
C ARG A 65 -8.35 -12.31 6.86
N PHE A 66 -8.44 -13.25 5.90
CA PHE A 66 -9.01 -13.01 4.58
C PHE A 66 -10.24 -13.90 4.39
N PRO A 67 -11.45 -13.40 4.71
CA PRO A 67 -12.70 -14.12 4.46
C PRO A 67 -12.88 -14.43 2.98
N GLU A 68 -13.68 -15.45 2.66
CA GLU A 68 -14.00 -15.83 1.27
C GLU A 68 -14.71 -14.70 0.50
N ASP A 69 -15.41 -13.81 1.19
CA ASP A 69 -16.04 -12.63 0.58
C ASP A 69 -15.03 -11.55 0.14
N PHE A 70 -13.79 -11.63 0.61
CA PHE A 70 -12.75 -10.62 0.34
C PHE A 70 -11.84 -11.00 -0.82
N MET A 71 -11.65 -12.29 -1.08
CA MET A 71 -10.77 -12.79 -2.12
C MET A 71 -11.32 -14.06 -2.74
N PHE A 72 -11.10 -14.23 -4.03
CA PHE A 72 -11.37 -15.48 -4.73
C PHE A 72 -10.23 -15.78 -5.69
N GLN A 73 -9.99 -17.07 -5.91
CA GLN A 73 -9.07 -17.56 -6.92
C GLN A 73 -9.91 -18.21 -8.02
N LEU A 74 -9.67 -17.83 -9.28
CA LEU A 74 -10.27 -18.46 -10.46
C LEU A 74 -9.41 -19.60 -10.98
#